data_AF-A0AA45MWQ1-F1
#
_entry.id   AF-A0AA45MWQ1-F1
#
_cell.length_a   1.000
_cell.length_b   1.000
_cell.length_c   1.000
_cell.angle_alpha   90.00
_cell.angle_beta   90.00
_cell.angle_gamma   90.00
#
_symmetry.space_group_name_H-M   'P 1'
#
loop_
_entity.id
_entity.type
_entity.pdbx_description
1 polymer ?
#
loop_
_entity_poly.entity_id
_entity_poly.type
_entity_poly.pdbx_seq_one_letter_code
_entity_poly.pdbx_strand_id
1 'polypeptide(L)'
;MHSISKSLFIAIGLAHGLATAANIPDVVMRLSDSYAASREEYARWFFAGFTHPVGGISTNLDLMRDAYTQGQSYWREHANERDQIFSGYGYQAVEADGVWSRGFEKSSFVPVNSQPGKWWMTSFGGVKWTELGTNHADAPSGQAQVHIVGYLSPRGGYGHLGMYEQEVLVTSFTLLHQGP
;
A
#
# COMPACT_ATOMS: atom_id res chain seq x y z
N MET A 1 -2.27 6.24 -37.10
CA MET A 1 -2.54 5.67 -35.78
C MET A 1 -1.22 5.49 -35.06
N HIS A 2 -0.81 6.45 -34.23
CA HIS A 2 0.38 6.32 -33.38
C HIS A 2 -0.11 6.08 -31.95
N SER A 3 0.18 4.88 -31.44
CA SER A 3 -0.09 4.49 -30.06
C SER A 3 0.84 5.26 -29.14
N ILE A 4 0.29 6.18 -28.36
CA ILE A 4 1.01 6.85 -27.29
C ILE A 4 1.19 5.82 -26.17
N SER A 5 2.41 5.29 -26.06
CA SER A 5 2.85 4.52 -24.89
C SER A 5 2.62 5.37 -23.65
N LYS A 6 1.60 5.04 -22.87
CA LYS A 6 1.36 5.61 -21.54
C LYS A 6 2.39 5.03 -20.58
N SER A 7 3.60 5.56 -20.61
CA SER A 7 4.56 5.35 -19.52
C SER A 7 4.09 6.22 -18.34
N LEU A 8 3.22 5.65 -17.51
CA LEU A 8 2.83 6.25 -16.24
C LEU A 8 4.03 6.14 -15.30
N PHE A 9 4.72 7.26 -15.07
CA PHE A 9 5.70 7.39 -14.00
C PHE A 9 4.96 7.38 -12.66
N ILE A 10 4.81 6.20 -12.07
CA ILE A 10 4.45 6.10 -10.65
C ILE A 10 5.76 6.28 -9.88
N ALA A 11 5.92 7.45 -9.26
CA ALA A 11 6.85 7.58 -8.15
C ALA A 11 6.33 6.66 -7.05
N ILE A 12 6.88 5.46 -6.97
CA ILE A 12 6.60 4.52 -5.89
C ILE A 12 7.15 5.20 -4.64
N GLY A 13 6.27 5.83 -3.87
CA GLY A 13 6.54 6.05 -2.47
C GLY A 13 6.68 4.66 -1.88
N LEU A 14 7.91 4.16 -1.76
CA LEU A 14 8.19 2.96 -1.02
C LEU A 14 7.64 3.23 0.38
N ALA A 15 6.49 2.63 0.71
CA ALA A 15 5.98 2.64 2.06
C ALA A 15 7.11 2.07 2.92
N HIS A 16 7.72 2.93 3.74
CA HIS A 16 8.88 2.58 4.56
C HIS A 16 8.40 1.78 5.79
N GLY A 17 7.71 0.66 5.55
CA GLY A 17 7.67 -0.46 6.47
C GLY A 17 8.89 -1.32 6.19
N LEU A 18 10.05 -0.94 6.74
CA LEU A 18 11.23 -1.82 6.68
C LEU A 18 10.88 -3.06 7.50
N ALA A 19 10.55 -4.17 6.84
CA ALA A 19 10.73 -5.47 7.47
C ALA A 19 12.21 -5.55 7.86
N THR A 20 12.48 -5.49 9.15
CA THR A 20 13.79 -5.90 9.66
C THR A 20 13.96 -7.38 9.30
N ALA A 21 15.19 -7.84 9.05
CA ALA A 21 15.47 -9.22 8.66
C ALA A 21 14.85 -10.28 9.58
N ALA A 22 14.53 -9.92 10.83
CA ALA A 22 13.89 -10.77 11.81
C ALA A 22 12.42 -11.15 11.48
N ASN A 23 11.74 -10.42 10.60
CA ASN A 23 10.31 -10.62 10.33
C ASN A 23 9.98 -10.94 8.86
N ILE A 24 10.99 -11.26 8.03
CA ILE A 24 10.74 -11.63 6.63
C ILE A 24 9.94 -12.95 6.59
N PRO A 25 8.77 -13.02 5.93
CA PRO A 25 8.00 -14.25 5.84
C PRO A 25 8.81 -15.41 5.22
N ASP A 26 8.66 -16.63 5.72
CA ASP A 26 9.40 -17.82 5.26
C ASP A 26 9.30 -18.04 3.75
N VAL A 27 8.16 -17.70 3.15
CA VAL A 27 7.98 -17.82 1.69
C VAL A 27 8.89 -16.87 0.92
N VAL A 28 9.08 -15.65 1.42
CA VAL A 28 9.99 -14.65 0.84
C VAL A 28 11.42 -15.12 1.03
N MET A 29 11.75 -15.73 2.17
CA MET A 29 13.06 -16.33 2.40
C MET A 29 13.38 -17.41 1.36
N ARG A 30 12.45 -18.35 1.11
CA ARG A 30 12.61 -19.39 0.07
C ARG A 30 12.73 -18.80 -1.33
N LEU A 31 11.90 -17.82 -1.68
CA LEU A 31 11.95 -17.16 -2.99
C LEU A 31 13.28 -16.44 -3.22
N SER A 32 13.90 -15.94 -2.15
CA SER A 32 15.18 -15.24 -2.20
C SER A 32 16.42 -16.16 -2.23
N ASP A 33 16.30 -17.49 -2.31
CA ASP A 33 17.44 -18.40 -2.16
C ASP A 33 18.51 -18.22 -3.25
N SER A 34 18.14 -17.92 -4.50
CA SER A 34 19.09 -17.54 -5.56
C SER A 34 19.77 -16.18 -5.32
N TYR A 35 19.28 -15.41 -4.35
CA TYR A 35 19.73 -14.08 -3.97
C TYR A 35 20.09 -14.02 -2.48
N ALA A 36 20.56 -15.11 -1.88
CA ALA A 36 20.75 -15.24 -0.43
C ALA A 36 21.65 -14.16 0.21
N ALA A 37 22.59 -13.56 -0.55
CA ALA A 37 23.41 -12.45 -0.07
C ALA A 37 22.66 -11.11 0.02
N SER A 38 21.47 -11.02 -0.55
CA SER A 38 20.67 -9.80 -0.73
C SER A 38 19.20 -10.01 -0.31
N ARG A 39 18.93 -10.90 0.64
CA ARG A 39 17.55 -11.25 1.07
C ARG A 39 16.74 -10.08 1.58
N GLU A 40 17.35 -9.16 2.31
CA GLU A 40 16.65 -7.95 2.81
C GLU A 40 16.18 -7.06 1.66
N GLU A 41 17.02 -6.91 0.63
CA GLU A 41 16.67 -6.14 -0.57
C GLU A 41 15.59 -6.86 -1.37
N TYR A 42 15.71 -8.18 -1.52
CA TYR A 42 14.68 -9.01 -2.15
C TYR A 42 13.35 -8.85 -1.43
N ALA A 43 13.32 -8.97 -0.10
CA ALA A 43 12.11 -8.83 0.70
C ALA A 43 11.46 -7.45 0.56
N ARG A 44 12.26 -6.38 0.45
CA ARG A 44 11.75 -5.03 0.19
C ARG A 44 11.06 -4.93 -1.17
N TRP A 45 11.70 -5.43 -2.23
CA TRP A 45 11.13 -5.37 -3.59
C TRP A 45 9.95 -6.32 -3.76
N PHE A 46 9.97 -7.48 -3.11
CA PHE A 46 8.83 -8.37 -3.00
C PHE A 46 7.64 -7.63 -2.42
N PHE A 47 7.81 -6.97 -1.29
CA PHE A 47 6.70 -6.25 -0.64
C PHE A 47 6.21 -5.05 -1.46
N ALA A 48 7.12 -4.35 -2.15
CA ALA A 48 6.75 -3.30 -3.08
C ALA A 48 5.85 -3.84 -4.22
N GLY A 49 6.18 -5.01 -4.76
CA GLY A 49 5.34 -5.68 -5.77
C GLY A 49 4.03 -6.23 -5.19
N PHE A 50 4.09 -6.80 -4.00
CA PHE A 50 2.92 -7.33 -3.28
C PHE A 50 1.87 -6.25 -3.01
N THR A 51 2.30 -5.05 -2.65
CA THR A 51 1.42 -3.89 -2.43
C THR A 51 0.99 -3.17 -3.72
N HIS A 52 1.58 -3.53 -4.87
CA HIS A 52 1.27 -3.00 -6.20
C HIS A 52 0.99 -4.12 -7.19
N PRO A 53 -0.11 -4.87 -7.04
CA PRO A 53 -0.37 -6.09 -7.82
C PRO A 53 -0.58 -5.87 -9.33
N VAL A 54 -0.71 -4.61 -9.73
CA VAL A 54 -0.81 -4.14 -11.12
C VAL A 54 0.24 -3.05 -11.33
N GLY A 55 0.86 -3.03 -12.51
CA GLY A 55 1.92 -2.08 -12.86
C GLY A 55 3.28 -2.75 -13.02
N GLY A 56 4.34 -1.94 -13.05
CA GLY A 56 5.72 -2.43 -13.22
C GLY A 56 6.74 -1.43 -12.71
N ILE A 57 7.99 -1.87 -12.65
CA ILE A 57 9.15 -1.06 -12.25
C ILE A 57 10.13 -0.92 -13.41
N SER A 58 10.83 0.22 -13.46
CA SER A 58 11.95 0.42 -14.38
C SER A 58 13.26 0.14 -13.65
N THR A 59 13.87 -1.01 -13.93
CA THR A 59 15.16 -1.40 -13.32
C THR A 59 15.95 -2.32 -14.25
N ASN A 60 17.28 -2.23 -14.17
CA ASN A 60 18.22 -3.13 -14.83
C ASN A 60 18.71 -4.27 -13.92
N LEU A 61 18.30 -4.29 -12.66
CA LEU A 61 18.72 -5.30 -11.68
C LEU A 61 17.71 -6.46 -11.67
N ASP A 62 18.18 -7.67 -11.95
CA ASP A 62 17.34 -8.87 -12.03
C ASP A 62 16.70 -9.20 -10.69
N LEU A 63 17.42 -9.02 -9.57
CA LEU A 63 16.89 -9.20 -8.22
C LEU A 63 15.63 -8.37 -7.99
N MET A 64 15.67 -7.08 -8.33
CA MET A 64 14.55 -6.17 -8.11
C MET A 64 13.36 -6.57 -8.98
N ARG A 65 13.62 -6.91 -10.24
CA ARG A 65 12.59 -7.31 -11.21
C ARG A 65 11.92 -8.61 -10.80
N ASP A 66 12.69 -9.61 -10.42
CA ASP A 66 12.19 -10.90 -9.94
C ASP A 66 11.37 -10.72 -8.68
N ALA A 67 11.95 -10.13 -7.62
CA ALA A 67 11.27 -9.93 -6.35
C ALA A 67 9.93 -9.19 -6.52
N TYR A 68 9.93 -8.08 -7.25
CA TYR A 68 8.71 -7.31 -7.52
C TYR A 68 7.65 -8.14 -8.27
N THR A 69 8.06 -8.90 -9.29
CA THR A 69 7.14 -9.76 -10.06
C THR A 69 6.58 -10.91 -9.21
N GLN A 70 7.41 -11.50 -8.35
CA GLN A 70 6.98 -12.53 -7.41
C GLN A 70 5.98 -11.97 -6.39
N GLY A 71 6.23 -10.78 -5.84
CA GLY A 71 5.28 -10.11 -4.95
C GLY A 71 3.92 -9.88 -5.59
N GLN A 72 3.91 -9.37 -6.83
CA GLN A 72 2.68 -9.17 -7.59
C GLN A 72 1.91 -10.49 -7.84
N SER A 73 2.63 -11.54 -8.22
CA SER A 73 2.02 -12.86 -8.50
C SER A 73 1.48 -13.48 -7.23
N TYR A 74 2.23 -13.39 -6.13
CA TYR A 74 1.81 -13.87 -4.81
C TYR A 74 0.50 -13.24 -4.37
N TRP A 75 0.36 -11.92 -4.51
CA TRP A 75 -0.89 -11.23 -4.20
C TRP A 75 -2.09 -11.82 -4.97
N ARG A 76 -1.92 -12.07 -6.28
CA ARG A 76 -3.00 -12.55 -7.15
C ARG A 76 -3.39 -13.99 -6.86
N GLU A 77 -2.40 -14.83 -6.55
CA GLU A 77 -2.57 -16.29 -6.46
C GLU A 77 -2.91 -16.77 -5.04
N HIS A 78 -2.52 -16.02 -4.00
CA HIS A 78 -2.62 -16.45 -2.60
C HIS A 78 -3.53 -15.53 -1.77
N ALA A 79 -4.79 -15.40 -2.17
CA ALA A 79 -5.74 -14.49 -1.51
C ALA A 79 -5.93 -14.78 0.00
N ASN A 80 -5.86 -16.05 0.40
CA ASN A 80 -6.01 -16.53 1.77
C ASN A 80 -4.77 -16.31 2.66
N GLU A 81 -3.63 -15.90 2.10
CA GLU A 81 -2.37 -15.75 2.84
C GLU A 81 -1.95 -14.28 3.00
N ARG A 82 -2.75 -13.33 2.47
CA ARG A 82 -2.39 -11.91 2.42
C ARG A 82 -2.17 -11.30 3.79
N ASP A 83 -3.06 -11.61 4.74
CA ASP A 83 -2.96 -11.13 6.12
C ASP A 83 -1.66 -11.59 6.78
N GLN A 84 -1.25 -12.84 6.54
CA GLN A 84 -0.01 -13.40 7.07
C GLN A 84 1.21 -12.68 6.49
N ILE A 85 1.23 -12.43 5.18
CA ILE A 85 2.31 -11.67 4.55
C ILE A 85 2.37 -10.27 5.16
N PHE A 86 1.26 -9.54 5.19
CA PHE A 86 1.21 -8.20 5.79
C PHE A 86 1.68 -8.18 7.24
N SER A 87 1.21 -9.13 8.05
CA SER A 87 1.64 -9.27 9.45
C SER A 87 3.14 -9.53 9.57
N GLY A 88 3.75 -10.28 8.66
CA GLY A 88 5.21 -10.47 8.63
C GLY A 88 5.94 -9.15 8.38
N TYR A 89 5.39 -8.27 7.54
CA TYR A 89 5.91 -6.90 7.37
C TYR A 89 5.47 -5.92 8.47
N GLY A 90 4.82 -6.41 9.54
CA GLY A 90 4.36 -5.64 10.69
C GLY A 90 3.08 -4.83 10.47
N TYR A 91 2.40 -5.02 9.34
CA TYR A 91 1.11 -4.39 9.08
C TYR A 91 0.00 -5.08 9.87
N GLN A 92 -1.03 -4.32 10.20
CA GLN A 92 -2.20 -4.81 10.91
C GLN A 92 -3.45 -4.62 10.05
N ALA A 93 -4.26 -5.66 9.91
CA ALA A 93 -5.58 -5.52 9.31
C ALA A 93 -6.41 -4.53 10.13
N VAL A 94 -7.09 -3.61 9.46
CA VAL A 94 -7.91 -2.58 10.10
C VAL A 94 -9.22 -2.41 9.36
N GLU A 95 -10.30 -2.23 10.13
CA GLU A 95 -11.61 -1.79 9.69
C GLU A 95 -11.99 -0.60 10.57
N ALA A 96 -12.26 0.56 9.97
CA ALA A 96 -12.47 1.78 10.72
C ALA A 96 -13.38 2.77 9.99
N ASP A 97 -14.26 3.40 10.77
CA ASP A 97 -14.94 4.62 10.38
C ASP A 97 -14.07 5.84 10.76
N GLY A 98 -14.07 6.85 9.91
CA GLY A 98 -13.30 8.06 10.16
C GLY A 98 -13.58 9.21 9.22
N VAL A 99 -12.86 10.30 9.46
CA VAL A 99 -12.88 11.47 8.59
C VAL A 99 -11.66 11.45 7.70
N TRP A 100 -11.88 11.34 6.40
CA TRP A 100 -10.84 11.52 5.39
C TRP A 100 -10.82 12.98 4.92
N SER A 101 -9.64 13.59 4.98
CA SER A 101 -9.38 14.95 4.52
C SER A 101 -8.35 14.93 3.40
N ARG A 102 -8.73 15.42 2.22
CA ARG A 102 -7.84 15.54 1.06
C ARG A 102 -7.39 16.97 0.81
N GLY A 103 -6.22 17.13 0.19
CA GLY A 103 -5.69 18.40 -0.30
C GLY A 103 -4.38 18.19 -1.06
N PHE A 104 -3.74 19.26 -1.52
CA PHE A 104 -2.39 19.18 -2.08
C PHE A 104 -1.45 18.54 -1.04
N GLU A 105 -0.81 17.42 -1.40
CA GLU A 105 0.07 16.63 -0.52
C GLU A 105 -0.56 16.18 0.81
N LYS A 106 -1.90 16.14 0.86
CA LYS A 106 -2.67 15.76 2.04
C LYS A 106 -3.67 14.67 1.70
N SER A 107 -3.54 13.54 2.38
CA SER A 107 -4.50 12.44 2.39
C SER A 107 -4.60 11.90 3.80
N SER A 108 -5.25 12.67 4.67
CA SER A 108 -5.28 12.42 6.11
C SER A 108 -6.54 11.69 6.49
N PHE A 109 -6.43 10.56 7.17
CA PHE A 109 -7.55 9.88 7.80
C PHE A 109 -7.46 9.97 9.32
N VAL A 110 -8.55 10.35 9.97
CA VAL A 110 -8.68 10.36 11.43
C VAL A 110 -9.80 9.40 11.80
N PRO A 111 -9.50 8.25 12.42
CA PRO A 111 -10.53 7.31 12.84
C PRO A 111 -11.34 7.86 14.02
N VAL A 112 -12.61 7.48 14.08
CA VAL A 112 -13.55 7.92 15.15
C VAL A 112 -13.53 6.96 16.34
N ASN A 113 -13.40 5.65 16.12
CA ASN A 113 -13.54 4.61 17.15
C ASN A 113 -12.32 3.68 17.31
N SER A 114 -11.22 3.93 16.59
CA SER A 114 -9.98 3.14 16.70
C SER A 114 -8.88 3.92 17.41
N GLN A 115 -7.65 3.38 17.42
CA GLN A 115 -6.51 4.04 18.06
C GLN A 115 -6.40 5.52 17.62
N PRO A 116 -6.23 6.45 18.58
CA PRO A 116 -6.08 7.86 18.26
C PRO A 116 -4.84 8.08 17.40
N GLY A 117 -5.00 8.79 16.29
CA GLY A 117 -3.92 9.03 15.35
C GLY A 117 -4.41 9.67 14.06
N LYS A 118 -3.46 10.17 13.28
CA LYS A 118 -3.71 10.72 11.94
C LYS A 118 -2.92 9.88 10.95
N TRP A 119 -3.62 9.11 10.12
CA TRP A 119 -3.01 8.18 9.19
C TRP A 119 -2.91 8.80 7.80
N TRP A 120 -1.83 8.52 7.09
CA TRP A 120 -1.75 8.78 5.66
C TRP A 120 -2.58 7.72 4.92
N MET A 121 -3.54 8.13 4.11
CA MET A 121 -4.47 7.21 3.47
C MET A 121 -4.16 7.08 1.97
N THR A 122 -3.89 5.86 1.52
CA THR A 122 -3.62 5.54 0.11
C THR A 122 -4.50 4.40 -0.37
N SER A 123 -4.80 4.38 -1.67
CA SER A 123 -5.46 3.23 -2.28
C SER A 123 -4.44 2.11 -2.48
N PHE A 124 -4.80 0.89 -2.09
CA PHE A 124 -3.95 -0.27 -2.28
C PHE A 124 -3.66 -0.48 -3.78
N GLY A 125 -2.39 -0.67 -4.13
CA GLY A 125 -1.93 -0.79 -5.52
C GLY A 125 -2.03 0.48 -6.36
N GLY A 126 -2.32 1.65 -5.76
CA GLY A 126 -2.47 2.90 -6.49
C GLY A 126 -3.69 2.92 -7.42
N VAL A 127 -4.66 2.04 -7.20
CA VAL A 127 -5.89 1.99 -7.99
C VAL A 127 -6.75 3.23 -7.75
N LYS A 128 -7.68 3.52 -8.66
CA LYS A 128 -8.62 4.62 -8.44
C LYS A 128 -9.52 4.29 -7.26
N TRP A 129 -9.89 5.29 -6.47
CA TRP A 129 -10.82 5.11 -5.35
C TRP A 129 -12.15 4.49 -5.81
N THR A 130 -12.58 4.76 -7.04
CA THR A 130 -13.77 4.12 -7.63
C THR A 130 -13.70 2.61 -7.71
N GLU A 131 -12.50 2.06 -7.90
CA GLU A 131 -12.27 0.62 -7.96
C GLU A 131 -12.34 -0.03 -6.57
N LEU A 132 -12.28 0.78 -5.51
CA LEU A 132 -12.42 0.35 -4.11
C LEU A 132 -13.87 0.45 -3.59
N GLY A 133 -14.84 0.79 -4.45
CA GLY A 133 -16.27 0.78 -4.11
C GLY A 133 -16.97 2.14 -3.99
N THR A 134 -16.29 3.27 -4.26
CA THR A 134 -16.97 4.57 -4.32
C THR A 134 -17.47 4.92 -5.72
N ASN A 135 -18.70 5.43 -5.82
CA ASN A 135 -19.21 6.01 -7.07
C ASN A 135 -18.69 7.43 -7.34
N HIS A 136 -17.91 8.00 -6.42
CA HIS A 136 -17.26 9.29 -6.59
C HIS A 136 -15.87 9.10 -7.19
N ALA A 137 -15.73 9.53 -8.45
CA ALA A 137 -14.50 9.51 -9.25
C ALA A 137 -13.28 10.08 -8.50
N ASP A 138 -13.54 11.05 -7.63
CA ASP A 138 -12.61 11.62 -6.68
C ASP A 138 -13.44 12.07 -5.47
N ALA A 139 -13.10 11.63 -4.26
CA ALA A 139 -13.74 12.20 -3.07
C ALA A 139 -13.53 13.73 -3.09
N PRO A 140 -14.58 14.52 -2.80
CA PRO A 140 -14.57 15.97 -3.00
C PRO A 140 -13.42 16.63 -2.26
N SER A 141 -12.95 17.77 -2.77
CA SER A 141 -12.03 18.64 -2.04
C SER A 141 -12.66 19.00 -0.70
N GLY A 142 -12.16 18.43 0.41
CA GLY A 142 -12.76 18.63 1.72
C GLY A 142 -12.63 17.44 2.66
N GLN A 143 -13.55 17.40 3.63
CA GLN A 143 -13.69 16.33 4.60
C GLN A 143 -14.85 15.41 4.21
N ALA A 144 -14.63 14.10 4.31
CA ALA A 144 -15.65 13.09 4.07
C ALA A 144 -15.66 12.08 5.23
N GLN A 145 -16.85 11.69 5.67
CA GLN A 145 -16.99 10.54 6.57
C GLN A 145 -16.97 9.27 5.73
N VAL A 146 -16.06 8.37 6.06
CA VAL A 146 -15.79 7.17 5.27
C VAL A 146 -15.64 5.97 6.19
N HIS A 147 -15.98 4.81 5.64
CA HIS A 147 -15.66 3.51 6.20
C HIS A 147 -14.56 2.88 5.32
N ILE A 148 -13.50 2.37 5.94
CA ILE A 148 -12.38 1.74 5.25
C ILE A 148 -12.09 0.35 5.80
N VAL A 149 -11.66 -0.54 4.90
CA VAL A 149 -10.98 -1.79 5.24
C VAL A 149 -9.62 -1.78 4.57
N GLY A 150 -8.57 -2.16 5.29
CA GLY A 150 -7.21 -2.16 4.74
C GLY A 150 -6.16 -2.65 5.72
N TYR A 151 -4.93 -2.23 5.47
CA TYR A 151 -3.77 -2.61 6.27
C TYR A 151 -3.06 -1.36 6.78
N LEU A 152 -2.98 -1.24 8.11
CA LEU A 152 -2.28 -0.17 8.80
C LEU A 152 -0.80 -0.53 8.96
N SER A 153 0.09 0.37 8.54
CA SER A 153 1.52 0.17 8.60
C SER A 153 2.06 0.17 10.04
N PRO A 154 3.26 -0.40 10.26
CA PRO A 154 4.08 -0.04 11.43
C PRO A 154 4.29 1.48 11.51
N ARG A 155 4.64 1.96 12.72
CA ARG A 155 5.02 3.36 12.94
C ARG A 155 6.29 3.72 12.15
N GLY A 156 6.32 4.92 11.59
CA GLY A 156 7.37 5.41 10.70
C GLY A 156 7.11 6.86 10.25
N GLY A 157 7.54 7.20 9.04
CA GLY A 157 7.28 8.50 8.42
C GLY A 157 6.64 8.32 7.04
N TYR A 158 5.37 8.72 6.93
CA TYR A 158 4.54 8.51 5.74
C TYR A 158 3.99 9.83 5.18
N GLY A 159 3.46 9.75 3.96
CA GLY A 159 3.07 10.91 3.15
C GLY A 159 4.25 11.63 2.51
N HIS A 160 3.97 12.61 1.65
CA HIS A 160 5.00 13.28 0.84
C HIS A 160 6.13 13.91 1.68
N LEU A 161 5.81 14.38 2.88
CA LEU A 161 6.74 15.05 3.79
C LEU A 161 7.07 14.22 5.04
N GLY A 162 6.68 12.94 5.11
CA GLY A 162 6.91 12.10 6.29
C GLY A 162 6.16 12.53 7.56
N MET A 163 5.11 13.35 7.43
CA MET A 163 4.40 14.00 8.54
C MET A 163 3.35 13.11 9.23
N TYR A 164 3.20 11.86 8.79
CA TYR A 164 2.23 10.91 9.31
C TYR A 164 2.96 9.72 9.92
N GLU A 165 2.63 9.35 11.15
CA GLU A 165 3.30 8.25 11.86
C GLU A 165 2.96 6.88 11.23
N GLN A 166 1.81 6.76 10.58
CA GLN A 166 1.35 5.53 9.93
C GLN A 166 0.67 5.82 8.60
N GLU A 167 0.70 4.85 7.71
CA GLU A 167 -0.08 4.78 6.48
C GLU A 167 -1.14 3.67 6.59
N VAL A 168 -2.31 3.89 6.01
CA VAL A 168 -3.31 2.84 5.77
C VAL A 168 -3.46 2.59 4.28
N LEU A 169 -3.19 1.34 3.88
CA LEU A 169 -3.39 0.84 2.52
C LEU A 169 -4.82 0.34 2.37
N VAL A 170 -5.68 1.14 1.75
CA VAL A 170 -7.12 0.89 1.68
C VAL A 170 -7.46 -0.10 0.56
N THR A 171 -8.17 -1.18 0.92
CA THR A 171 -8.63 -2.25 0.00
C THR A 171 -10.13 -2.23 -0.25
N SER A 172 -10.90 -1.60 0.63
CA SER A 172 -12.32 -1.31 0.46
C SER A 172 -12.65 0.04 1.06
N PHE A 173 -13.50 0.80 0.38
CA PHE A 173 -13.85 2.15 0.74
C PHE A 173 -15.34 2.39 0.52
N THR A 174 -16.02 2.91 1.54
CA THR A 174 -17.42 3.35 1.45
C THR A 174 -17.55 4.78 1.95
N LEU A 175 -18.23 5.63 1.17
CA LEU A 175 -18.58 6.98 1.59
C LEU A 175 -19.85 6.94 2.44
N LEU A 176 -19.76 7.41 3.69
CA LEU A 176 -20.89 7.46 4.61
C LEU A 176 -21.65 8.79 4.51
N HIS A 177 -20.89 9.89 4.47
CA HIS A 177 -21.43 11.24 4.36
C HIS A 177 -20.38 12.18 3.75
N GLN A 178 -20.80 13.11 2.91
CA GLN A 178 -19.94 14.23 2.49
C GLN A 178 -20.09 15.34 3.53
N GLY A 179 -18.99 15.97 3.95
CA GLY A 179 -19.09 17.19 4.75
C GLY A 179 -19.94 18.26 4.04
N PRO A 180 -20.42 19.26 4.80
CA PRO A 180 -21.23 20.36 4.24
C PRO A 180 -20.55 21.10 3.10
#